data_AF-A0AA51DCI7-F1
#
_entry.id   AF-A0AA51DCI7-F1
#
_cell.length_a   1.000
_cell.length_b   1.000
_cell.length_c   1.000
_cell.angle_alpha   90.00
_cell.angle_beta   90.00
_cell.angle_gamma   90.00
#
_symmetry.space_group_name_H-M   'P 1'
#
loop_
_entity.id
_entity.type
_entity.pdbx_description
1 polymer ?
#
loop_
_entity_poly.entity_id
_entity_poly.type
_entity_poly.pdbx_seq_one_letter_code
_entity_poly.pdbx_strand_id
1 'polypeptide(L)'
;MKKDHIRDYATEAFLYYAFMGKPHKEDLEKKYYQEALDSYQRRQQVGGTGISKPTEQAVMYAEGVLRQKQAELWDILAVEKTIVQLHPLERQAVEIVYFSHAQSDIKKGDIQDRVNKASIEIPVGTATVYRYLKKARDLFAYERGLRK
;
A
#
# COMPACT_ATOMS: atom_id res chain seq x y z
N MET A 1 -16.36 1.17 22.52
CA MET A 1 -16.06 0.72 21.15
C MET A 1 -14.64 0.17 21.15
N LYS A 2 -14.43 -1.15 21.01
CA LYS A 2 -13.06 -1.70 20.95
C LYS A 2 -12.34 -1.09 19.74
N LYS A 3 -11.10 -0.62 19.93
CA LYS A 3 -10.24 -0.20 18.80
C LYS A 3 -10.05 -1.41 17.89
N ASP A 4 -10.50 -1.29 16.66
CA ASP A 4 -10.29 -2.30 15.63
C ASP A 4 -8.96 -2.00 14.95
N HIS A 5 -7.88 -2.55 15.50
CA HIS A 5 -6.52 -2.32 15.01
C HIS A 5 -6.34 -2.76 13.56
N ILE A 6 -7.10 -3.78 13.11
CA ILE A 6 -7.07 -4.25 11.72
C ILE A 6 -7.72 -3.23 10.80
N ARG A 7 -8.81 -2.60 11.24
CA ARG A 7 -9.46 -1.54 10.46
C ARG A 7 -8.51 -0.38 10.22
N ASP A 8 -7.89 0.13 11.28
CA ASP A 8 -7.02 1.30 11.20
C ASP A 8 -5.78 0.96 10.34
N TYR A 9 -5.17 -0.21 10.53
CA TYR A 9 -4.06 -0.69 9.70
C TYR A 9 -4.42 -0.86 8.22
N ALA A 10 -5.56 -1.48 7.91
CA ALA A 10 -6.00 -1.64 6.53
C ALA A 10 -6.26 -0.29 5.86
N THR A 11 -6.85 0.67 6.59
CA THR A 11 -7.06 2.03 6.09
C THR A 11 -5.73 2.70 5.74
N GLU A 12 -4.72 2.63 6.61
CA GLU A 12 -3.38 3.14 6.33
C GLU A 12 -2.74 2.45 5.12
N ALA A 13 -2.87 1.13 4.99
CA ALA A 13 -2.33 0.39 3.85
C ALA A 13 -2.96 0.83 2.51
N PHE A 14 -4.29 1.02 2.47
CA PHE A 14 -4.98 1.53 1.27
C PHE A 14 -4.56 2.96 0.93
N LEU A 15 -4.41 3.83 1.93
CA LEU A 15 -3.96 5.21 1.74
C LEU A 15 -2.52 5.23 1.22
N TYR A 16 -1.64 4.46 1.84
CA TYR A 16 -0.24 4.37 1.44
C TYR A 16 -0.09 3.83 0.01
N TYR A 17 -0.86 2.81 -0.36
CA TYR A 17 -0.91 2.30 -1.72
C TYR A 17 -1.29 3.40 -2.73
N ALA A 18 -2.32 4.20 -2.42
CA ALA A 18 -2.72 5.31 -3.27
C ALA A 18 -1.69 6.46 -3.29
N PHE A 19 -1.08 6.78 -2.14
CA PHE A 19 -0.01 7.76 -2.01
C PHE A 19 1.18 7.42 -2.91
N MET A 20 1.55 6.14 -2.95
CA MET A 20 2.63 5.60 -3.77
C MET A 20 2.29 5.53 -5.28
N GLY A 21 1.09 5.92 -5.68
CA GLY A 21 0.65 5.90 -7.08
C GLY A 21 0.12 4.54 -7.54
N LYS A 22 -0.36 3.70 -6.62
CA LYS A 22 -0.90 2.36 -6.88
C LYS A 22 0.10 1.42 -7.59
N PRO A 23 1.33 1.25 -7.06
CA PRO A 23 2.36 0.46 -7.71
C PRO A 23 2.05 -1.04 -7.68
N HIS A 24 2.53 -1.78 -8.67
CA HIS A 24 2.61 -3.23 -8.56
C HIS A 24 3.74 -3.65 -7.61
N LYS A 25 3.52 -4.67 -6.76
CA LYS A 25 4.54 -5.15 -5.81
C LYS A 25 5.86 -5.48 -6.49
N GLU A 26 5.82 -6.13 -7.65
CA GLU A 26 7.02 -6.54 -8.38
C GLU A 26 7.82 -5.33 -8.90
N ASP A 27 7.15 -4.30 -9.37
CA ASP A 27 7.80 -3.08 -9.85
C ASP A 27 8.40 -2.29 -8.69
N LEU A 28 7.70 -2.22 -7.56
CA LEU A 28 8.21 -1.59 -6.35
C LEU A 28 9.42 -2.33 -5.76
N GLU A 29 9.40 -3.67 -5.78
CA GLU A 29 10.52 -4.50 -5.36
C GLU A 29 11.76 -4.29 -6.25
N LYS A 30 11.58 -4.28 -7.58
CA LYS A 30 12.67 -3.97 -8.52
C LYS A 30 13.24 -2.57 -8.29
N LYS A 31 12.36 -1.58 -8.06
CA LYS A 31 12.75 -0.21 -7.74
C LYS A 31 13.60 -0.16 -6.48
N TYR A 32 13.16 -0.78 -5.38
CA TYR A 32 13.94 -0.81 -4.13
C TYR A 32 15.26 -1.55 -4.26
N TYR A 33 15.30 -2.63 -5.03
CA TYR A 33 16.54 -3.33 -5.31
C TYR A 33 17.54 -2.44 -6.05
N GLN A 34 17.09 -1.76 -7.12
CA GLN A 34 17.93 -0.85 -7.89
C GLN A 34 18.40 0.35 -7.06
N GLU A 35 17.50 0.99 -6.30
CA GLU A 35 17.84 2.09 -5.39
C GLU A 35 18.88 1.66 -4.35
N ALA A 36 18.79 0.42 -3.85
CA ALA A 36 19.76 -0.12 -2.90
C ALA A 36 21.14 -0.29 -3.56
N LEU A 37 21.21 -0.86 -4.77
CA LEU A 37 22.46 -0.97 -5.53
C LEU A 37 23.09 0.40 -5.82
N ASP A 38 22.29 1.36 -6.26
CA ASP A 38 22.75 2.73 -6.56
C ASP A 38 23.24 3.43 -5.28
N SER A 39 22.57 3.21 -4.14
CA SER A 39 23.00 3.74 -2.85
C SER A 39 24.31 3.13 -2.37
N TYR A 40 24.56 1.86 -2.68
CA TYR A 40 25.79 1.16 -2.34
C TYR A 40 26.95 1.65 -3.22
N GLN A 41 26.73 1.77 -4.53
CA GLN A 41 27.71 2.32 -5.46
C GLN A 41 28.12 3.75 -5.09
N ARG A 42 27.15 4.61 -4.75
CA ARG A 42 27.45 5.98 -4.29
C ARG A 42 28.32 6.02 -3.04
N ARG A 43 28.14 5.09 -2.10
CA ARG A 43 29.02 4.97 -0.91
C ARG A 43 30.43 4.52 -1.26
N GLN A 44 30.56 3.58 -2.20
CA GLN A 44 31.85 3.07 -2.66
C GLN A 44 32.65 4.09 -3.49
N GLN A 45 31.98 4.95 -4.26
CA GLN A 45 32.64 6.00 -5.04
C GLN A 45 33.38 7.03 -4.18
N VAL A 46 33.04 7.17 -2.89
CA VAL A 46 33.78 7.99 -1.93
C VAL A 46 35.14 7.36 -1.53
N GLY A 47 35.36 6.07 -1.85
CA GLY A 47 36.57 5.29 -1.51
C GLY A 47 37.43 4.81 -2.68
N GLY A 48 37.04 5.06 -3.93
CA GLY A 48 37.88 4.80 -5.11
C GLY A 48 37.75 3.40 -5.75
N THR A 49 37.91 3.41 -7.09
CA THR A 49 37.87 2.30 -8.07
C THR A 49 36.47 1.83 -8.50
N GLY A 50 36.11 2.21 -9.73
CA GLY A 50 34.87 1.79 -10.40
C GLY A 50 34.95 0.33 -10.86
N ILE A 51 34.12 -0.53 -10.27
CA ILE A 51 33.92 -1.91 -10.70
C ILE A 51 32.56 -1.99 -11.39
N SER A 52 32.53 -2.46 -12.64
CA SER A 52 31.37 -2.37 -13.55
C SER A 52 30.31 -3.49 -13.38
N LYS A 53 30.39 -4.31 -12.32
CA LYS A 53 29.40 -5.35 -11.99
C LYS A 53 29.08 -5.30 -10.49
N PRO A 54 27.83 -5.57 -10.06
CA PRO A 54 27.51 -5.66 -8.64
C PRO A 54 28.39 -6.74 -8.02
N THR A 55 29.20 -6.34 -7.04
CA THR A 55 29.97 -7.29 -6.23
C THR A 55 28.99 -8.10 -5.38
N GLU A 56 29.41 -9.29 -4.93
CA GLU A 56 28.61 -10.13 -4.02
C GLU A 56 28.13 -9.33 -2.80
N GLN A 57 28.98 -8.43 -2.28
CA GLN A 57 28.63 -7.51 -1.19
C GLN A 57 27.51 -6.53 -1.55
N ALA A 58 27.47 -6.02 -2.79
CA ALA A 58 26.40 -5.12 -3.24
C ALA A 58 25.06 -5.86 -3.34
N VAL A 59 25.08 -7.12 -3.81
CA VAL A 59 23.90 -7.99 -3.87
C VAL A 59 23.40 -8.29 -2.45
N MET A 60 24.27 -8.72 -1.55
CA MET A 60 23.92 -8.97 -0.15
C MET A 60 23.33 -7.72 0.53
N TYR A 61 23.89 -6.54 0.24
CA TYR A 61 23.36 -5.27 0.74
C TYR A 61 21.95 -5.00 0.21
N ALA A 62 21.74 -5.14 -1.10
CA ALA A 62 20.44 -4.90 -1.72
C ALA A 62 19.36 -5.87 -1.21
N GLU A 63 19.70 -7.15 -1.06
CA GLU A 63 18.82 -8.12 -0.41
C GLU A 63 18.49 -7.75 1.04
N GLY A 64 19.47 -7.23 1.78
CA GLY A 64 19.28 -6.74 3.14
C GLY A 64 18.25 -5.61 3.22
N VAL A 65 18.34 -4.63 2.30
CA VAL A 65 17.37 -3.54 2.18
C VAL A 65 15.98 -4.07 1.83
N LEU A 66 15.88 -5.00 0.87
CA LEU A 66 14.60 -5.61 0.51
C LEU A 66 13.97 -6.35 1.69
N ARG A 67 14.75 -7.09 2.49
CA ARG A 67 14.26 -7.76 3.70
C ARG A 67 13.65 -6.76 4.68
N GLN A 68 14.24 -5.58 4.85
CA GLN A 68 13.68 -4.52 5.70
C GLN A 68 12.37 -3.95 5.16
N LYS A 69 12.16 -4.01 3.83
CA LYS A 69 10.95 -3.53 3.14
C LYS A 69 9.88 -4.59 2.91
N GLN A 70 10.10 -5.83 3.37
CA GLN A 70 9.16 -6.94 3.12
C GLN A 70 7.74 -6.66 3.62
N ALA A 71 7.60 -6.13 4.83
CA ALA A 71 6.27 -5.88 5.40
C ALA A 71 5.45 -4.92 4.52
N GLU A 72 6.11 -3.89 3.99
CA GLU A 72 5.52 -2.89 3.10
C GLU A 72 5.14 -3.51 1.74
N LEU A 73 6.04 -4.29 1.14
CA LEU A 73 5.76 -5.00 -0.12
C LEU A 73 4.59 -5.97 0.01
N TRP A 74 4.43 -6.61 1.17
CA TRP A 74 3.31 -7.50 1.45
C TRP A 74 2.00 -6.75 1.63
N ASP A 75 2.05 -5.52 2.19
CA ASP A 75 0.88 -4.64 2.27
C ASP A 75 0.41 -4.22 0.88
N ILE A 76 1.34 -3.79 0.02
CA ILE A 76 1.05 -3.45 -1.37
C ILE A 76 0.42 -4.65 -2.08
N LEU A 77 1.03 -5.84 -2.00
CA LEU A 77 0.49 -7.05 -2.62
C LEU A 77 -0.92 -7.40 -2.11
N ALA A 78 -1.15 -7.27 -0.81
CA ALA A 78 -2.46 -7.55 -0.22
C ALA A 78 -3.53 -6.56 -0.70
N VAL A 79 -3.18 -5.26 -0.84
CA VAL A 79 -4.07 -4.25 -1.42
C VAL A 79 -4.37 -4.56 -2.88
N GLU A 80 -3.36 -4.86 -3.69
CA GLU A 80 -3.52 -5.22 -5.12
C GLU A 80 -4.51 -6.38 -5.29
N LYS A 81 -4.26 -7.49 -4.60
CA LYS A 81 -5.13 -8.67 -4.64
C LYS A 81 -6.54 -8.37 -4.15
N THR A 82 -6.68 -7.51 -3.14
CA THR A 82 -7.99 -7.09 -2.64
C THR A 82 -8.76 -6.33 -3.70
N ILE A 83 -8.13 -5.33 -4.33
CA ILE A 83 -8.77 -4.52 -5.38
C ILE A 83 -9.24 -5.39 -6.55
N VAL A 84 -8.42 -6.37 -6.96
CA VAL A 84 -8.77 -7.32 -8.03
C VAL A 84 -10.02 -8.15 -7.66
N GLN A 85 -10.15 -8.59 -6.41
CA GLN A 85 -11.26 -9.44 -5.95
C GLN A 85 -12.57 -8.69 -5.68
N LEU A 86 -12.53 -7.36 -5.47
CA LEU A 86 -13.74 -6.56 -5.24
C LEU A 86 -14.60 -6.44 -6.50
N HIS A 87 -15.92 -6.47 -6.32
CA HIS A 87 -16.85 -6.14 -7.40
C HIS A 87 -16.70 -4.66 -7.81
N PRO A 88 -17.12 -4.28 -9.04
CA PRO A 88 -16.90 -2.93 -9.57
C PRO A 88 -17.37 -1.80 -8.63
N LEU A 89 -18.58 -1.92 -8.05
CA LEU A 89 -19.13 -0.91 -7.13
C LEU A 89 -18.40 -0.88 -5.78
N GLU A 90 -17.93 -2.04 -5.30
CA GLU A 90 -17.17 -2.13 -4.04
C GLU A 90 -15.78 -1.51 -4.20
N ARG A 91 -15.14 -1.79 -5.34
CA ARG A 91 -13.86 -1.19 -5.74
C ARG A 91 -14.01 0.33 -5.84
N GLN A 92 -15.02 0.82 -6.57
CA GLN A 92 -15.26 2.25 -6.72
C GLN A 92 -15.45 2.95 -5.35
N ALA A 93 -16.15 2.32 -4.41
CA ALA A 93 -16.30 2.84 -3.05
C ALA A 93 -14.95 2.94 -2.32
N VAL A 94 -14.10 1.93 -2.43
CA VAL A 94 -12.74 1.94 -1.87
C VAL A 94 -11.90 3.06 -2.48
N GLU A 95 -11.95 3.25 -3.80
CA GLU A 95 -11.17 4.28 -4.47
C GLU A 95 -11.61 5.69 -4.03
N ILE A 96 -12.92 5.96 -3.99
CA ILE A 96 -13.42 7.26 -3.56
C ILE A 96 -13.04 7.55 -2.10
N VAL A 97 -13.14 6.55 -1.21
CA VAL A 97 -12.95 6.77 0.22
C VAL A 97 -11.48 6.76 0.63
N TYR A 98 -10.71 5.78 0.17
CA TYR A 98 -9.32 5.61 0.60
C TYR A 98 -8.30 6.19 -0.36
N PHE A 99 -8.59 6.31 -1.67
CA PHE A 99 -7.57 6.78 -2.62
C PHE A 99 -7.66 8.28 -2.91
N SER A 100 -8.80 8.92 -2.62
CA SER A 100 -8.92 10.38 -2.70
C SER A 100 -8.01 11.07 -1.68
N HIS A 101 -7.28 12.10 -2.12
CA HIS A 101 -6.42 12.92 -1.26
C HIS A 101 -5.43 12.11 -0.40
N ALA A 102 -4.89 11.01 -0.92
CA ALA A 102 -3.96 10.15 -0.19
C ALA A 102 -2.63 10.84 0.20
N GLN A 103 -2.34 12.01 -0.37
CA GLN A 103 -1.18 12.86 -0.01
C GLN A 103 -1.44 13.81 1.16
N SER A 104 -2.65 13.81 1.72
CA SER A 104 -3.03 14.69 2.82
C SER A 104 -3.38 13.88 4.05
N ASP A 105 -2.96 14.37 5.22
CA ASP A 105 -3.32 13.76 6.51
C ASP A 105 -4.85 13.69 6.65
N ILE A 106 -5.35 12.52 7.06
CA ILE A 106 -6.77 12.33 7.33
C ILE A 106 -7.16 13.07 8.61
N LYS A 107 -8.09 14.03 8.47
CA LYS A 107 -8.70 14.74 9.58
C LYS A 107 -9.97 14.03 10.03
N LYS A 108 -10.37 14.33 11.27
CA LYS A 108 -11.64 13.84 11.82
C LYS A 108 -12.79 14.38 10.97
N GLY A 109 -13.56 13.48 10.35
CA GLY A 109 -14.67 13.82 9.46
C GLY A 109 -14.42 13.41 8.01
N ASP A 110 -13.16 13.37 7.57
CA ASP A 110 -12.82 13.14 6.16
C ASP A 110 -13.37 11.82 5.61
N ILE A 111 -13.24 10.73 6.36
CA ILE A 111 -13.78 9.42 5.93
C ILE A 111 -15.30 9.49 5.79
N GLN A 112 -16.00 10.19 6.69
CA GLN A 112 -17.45 10.34 6.61
C GLN A 112 -17.86 11.17 5.39
N ASP A 113 -17.15 12.25 5.11
CA ASP A 113 -17.41 13.11 3.95
C ASP A 113 -17.14 12.39 2.64
N ARG A 114 -16.06 11.60 2.58
CA ARG A 114 -15.76 10.76 1.42
C ARG A 114 -16.78 9.63 1.24
N VAL A 115 -17.30 9.06 2.33
CA VAL A 115 -18.40 8.08 2.28
C VAL A 115 -19.68 8.71 1.76
N ASN A 116 -19.99 9.94 2.20
CA ASN A 116 -21.14 10.69 1.67
C ASN A 116 -20.98 10.94 0.17
N LYS A 117 -19.80 11.36 -0.26
CA LYS A 117 -19.47 11.51 -1.69
C LYS A 117 -19.65 10.20 -2.46
N ALA A 118 -19.09 9.09 -1.97
CA ALA A 118 -19.24 7.78 -2.59
C ALA A 118 -20.70 7.32 -2.68
N SER A 119 -21.53 7.65 -1.68
CA SER A 119 -22.95 7.30 -1.68
C SER A 119 -23.73 7.99 -2.81
N ILE A 120 -23.31 9.20 -3.18
CA ILE A 120 -23.89 9.98 -4.28
C ILE A 120 -23.39 9.46 -5.64
N GLU A 121 -22.10 9.13 -5.76
CA GLU A 121 -21.50 8.69 -7.03
C GLU A 121 -21.85 7.24 -7.43
N ILE A 122 -22.10 6.34 -6.46
CA ILE A 122 -22.41 4.90 -6.67
C ILE A 122 -23.94 4.63 -6.55
N PRO A 123 -24.77 5.67 -6.57
CA PRO A 123 -26.12 5.75 -5.96
C PRO A 123 -26.51 4.63 -4.98
N VAL A 124 -25.83 4.54 -3.84
CA VAL A 124 -26.18 3.60 -2.74
C VAL A 124 -26.21 4.30 -1.40
N GLY A 125 -26.96 3.78 -0.42
CA GLY A 125 -26.95 4.34 0.94
C GLY A 125 -25.55 4.27 1.61
N THR A 126 -25.24 5.23 2.49
CA THR A 126 -23.97 5.29 3.23
C THR A 126 -23.68 4.02 4.03
N ALA A 127 -24.72 3.36 4.56
CA ALA A 127 -24.59 2.06 5.22
C ALA A 127 -24.07 0.96 4.27
N THR A 128 -24.48 0.99 2.99
CA THR A 128 -23.96 0.08 1.96
C THR A 128 -22.49 0.36 1.67
N VAL A 129 -22.10 1.63 1.54
CA VAL A 129 -20.70 2.03 1.37
C VAL A 129 -19.85 1.47 2.52
N TYR A 130 -20.28 1.65 3.77
CA TYR A 130 -19.57 1.09 4.93
C TYR A 130 -19.46 -0.44 4.90
N ARG A 131 -20.47 -1.15 4.37
CA ARG A 131 -20.39 -2.61 4.16
C ARG A 131 -19.34 -2.97 3.10
N TYR A 132 -19.27 -2.24 1.99
CA TYR A 132 -18.24 -2.43 0.97
C TYR A 132 -16.83 -2.21 1.53
N LEU A 133 -16.63 -1.12 2.27
CA LEU A 133 -15.35 -0.86 2.93
C LEU A 133 -15.00 -1.93 3.96
N LYS A 134 -15.98 -2.44 4.71
CA LYS A 134 -15.76 -3.57 5.64
C LYS A 134 -15.30 -4.81 4.89
N LYS A 135 -15.97 -5.18 3.80
CA LYS A 135 -15.59 -6.31 2.96
C LYS A 135 -14.17 -6.15 2.41
N ALA A 136 -13.80 -4.96 1.93
CA ALA A 136 -12.45 -4.68 1.46
C ALA A 136 -11.39 -4.86 2.55
N ARG A 137 -11.63 -4.35 3.76
CA ARG A 137 -10.72 -4.57 4.90
C ARG A 137 -10.65 -6.03 5.31
N ASP A 138 -11.78 -6.73 5.23
CA ASP A 138 -11.85 -8.15 5.55
C ASP A 138 -11.03 -9.00 4.57
N LEU A 139 -11.08 -8.66 3.27
CA LEU A 139 -10.27 -9.28 2.21
C LEU A 139 -8.79 -8.91 2.34
N PHE A 140 -8.46 -7.64 2.60
CA PHE A 140 -7.09 -7.22 2.84
C PHE A 140 -6.47 -7.99 4.00
N ALA A 141 -7.17 -8.10 5.14
CA ALA A 141 -6.69 -8.84 6.29
C ALA A 141 -6.42 -10.32 5.95
N TYR A 142 -7.27 -10.94 5.12
CA TYR A 142 -7.07 -12.30 4.65
C TYR A 142 -5.84 -12.41 3.75
N GLU A 143 -5.73 -11.59 2.70
CA GLU A 143 -4.59 -11.60 1.77
C GLU A 143 -3.26 -11.29 2.45
N ARG A 144 -3.30 -10.44 3.49
CA ARG A 144 -2.12 -10.07 4.27
C ARG A 144 -1.72 -11.12 5.30
N GLY A 145 -2.59 -12.08 5.61
CA GLY A 145 -2.39 -13.11 6.63
C GLY A 145 -2.58 -12.62 8.07
N LEU A 146 -3.38 -11.57 8.27
CA LEU A 146 -3.70 -11.04 9.60
C LEU A 146 -4.77 -11.92 10.26
N ARG A 147 -4.53 -12.30 11.53
CA ARG A 147 -5.52 -13.02 12.35
C ARG A 147 -6.52 -12.03 12.92
N LYS A 148 -7.82 -12.31 12.73
CA LYS A 148 -8.94 -11.53 13.29
C LYS A 148 -9.33 -12.01 14.67
#